data_AF-A0A2W4Q8L8-F1
#
_entry.id   AF-A0A2W4Q8L8-F1
#
_cell.length_a   1.000
_cell.length_b   1.000
_cell.length_c   1.000
_cell.angle_alpha   90.00
_cell.angle_beta   90.00
_cell.angle_gamma   90.00
#
_symmetry.space_group_name_H-M   'P 1'
#
loop_
_entity.id
_entity.type
_entity.pdbx_description
1 polymer ?
#
loop_
_entity_poly.entity_id
_entity_poly.type
_entity_poly.pdbx_seq_one_letter_code
_entity_poly.pdbx_strand_id
1 'polypeptide(L)' 'TAPTPRTAGHILVVRGFTEAGDVIVNDPAAPADGEVRRVYRRDLFRRAWLDRGGVVYVLEPLS' A
#
# COMPACT_ATOMS: atom_id res chain seq x y z
N THR A 1 -20.68 -3.32 5.67
CA THR A 1 -20.18 -3.82 4.38
C THR A 1 -19.57 -2.65 3.63
N ALA A 2 -18.31 -2.77 3.17
CA ALA A 2 -17.70 -1.71 2.37
C ALA A 2 -18.48 -1.56 1.04
N PRO A 3 -18.66 -0.34 0.49
CA PRO A 3 -19.61 -0.08 -0.60
C PRO A 3 -19.25 -0.67 -1.97
N THR A 4 -18.14 -1.40 -2.10
CA THR A 4 -17.69 -1.97 -3.38
C THR A 4 -16.89 -3.26 -3.12
N PRO A 5 -17.31 -4.42 -3.67
CA PRO A 5 -16.66 -5.70 -3.38
C PRO A 5 -15.27 -5.86 -4.03
N ARG A 6 -14.98 -5.14 -5.13
CA ARG A 6 -13.67 -5.14 -5.80
C ARG A 6 -13.53 -3.94 -6.73
N THR A 7 -12.36 -3.31 -6.74
CA THR A 7 -12.01 -2.27 -7.72
C THR A 7 -11.03 -2.83 -8.76
N ALA A 8 -10.87 -2.17 -9.91
CA ALA A 8 -9.85 -2.51 -10.91
C ALA A 8 -8.41 -2.14 -10.45
N GLY A 9 -8.28 -1.56 -9.27
CA GLY A 9 -7.02 -1.13 -8.67
C GLY A 9 -6.82 -1.70 -7.27
N HIS A 10 -5.64 -1.40 -6.71
CA HIS A 10 -5.31 -1.68 -5.32
C HIS A 10 -4.67 -0.43 -4.74
N ILE A 11 -5.16 0.02 -3.58
CA ILE A 11 -4.61 1.18 -2.88
C ILE A 11 -3.97 0.69 -1.58
N LEU A 12 -2.79 1.24 -1.32
CA LEU A 12 -1.98 0.93 -0.14
C LEU A 12 -1.65 2.21 0.59
N VAL A 13 -1.47 2.13 1.90
CA VAL A 13 -0.87 3.21 2.69
C VAL A 13 0.56 2.84 3.00
N VAL A 14 1.52 3.58 2.46
CA VAL A 14 2.94 3.42 2.81
C VAL A 14 3.20 4.03 4.19
N ARG A 15 3.78 3.25 5.09
CA ARG A 15 4.11 3.66 6.46
C ARG A 15 5.58 4.05 6.63
N GLY A 16 6.43 3.65 5.68
CA GLY A 16 7.87 3.82 5.72
C GLY A 16 8.57 2.57 5.18
N PHE A 17 9.82 2.38 5.62
CA PHE A 17 10.67 1.30 5.17
C PHE A 17 11.31 0.57 6.35
N THR A 18 11.62 -0.72 6.17
CA THR A 18 12.51 -1.45 7.08
C THR A 18 13.95 -0.94 6.94
N GLU A 19 14.84 -1.35 7.84
CA GLU A 19 16.27 -1.06 7.74
C GLU A 19 16.90 -1.58 6.43
N ALA A 20 16.43 -2.74 5.94
CA ALA A 20 16.84 -3.30 4.65
C ALA A 20 16.23 -2.55 3.44
N GLY A 21 15.35 -1.59 3.68
CA GLY A 21 14.68 -0.79 2.64
C GLY A 21 13.43 -1.42 2.06
N ASP A 22 12.86 -2.45 2.68
CA ASP A 22 11.59 -3.04 2.26
C ASP A 22 10.40 -2.18 2.70
N VAL A 23 9.32 -2.18 1.91
CA VAL A 23 8.22 -1.23 2.07
C VAL A 23 7.26 -1.74 3.13
N ILE A 24 7.05 -0.95 4.19
CA ILE A 24 6.06 -1.22 5.22
C ILE A 24 4.74 -0.58 4.77
N VAL A 25 3.66 -1.36 4.70
CA VAL A 25 2.35 -0.87 4.25
C VAL A 25 1.24 -1.28 5.21
N ASN A 26 0.13 -0.54 5.17
CA ASN A 26 -1.18 -1.07 5.53
C ASN A 26 -1.90 -1.46 4.23
N ASP A 27 -2.22 -2.74 4.08
CA ASP A 27 -2.87 -3.33 2.91
C ASP A 27 -4.28 -3.84 3.31
N PRO A 28 -5.36 -3.22 2.79
CA PRO A 28 -6.73 -3.55 3.14
C PRO A 28 -7.21 -4.88 2.54
N ALA A 29 -6.45 -5.53 1.65
CA ALA A 29 -6.75 -6.88 1.16
C ALA A 29 -6.42 -7.97 2.20
N ALA A 30 -6.19 -7.59 3.46
CA ALA A 30 -6.02 -8.52 4.56
C ALA A 30 -7.30 -9.29 4.89
N PRO A 31 -7.20 -10.56 5.31
CA PRO A 31 -8.36 -11.32 5.77
C PRO A 31 -8.84 -10.87 7.17
N ALA A 32 -7.98 -10.20 7.95
CA ALA A 32 -8.31 -9.69 9.29
C ALA A 32 -7.57 -8.39 9.61
N ASP A 33 -8.12 -7.60 10.55
CA ASP A 33 -7.56 -6.30 10.96
C ASP A 33 -6.12 -6.40 11.47
N GLY A 34 -5.79 -7.47 12.21
CA GLY A 34 -4.43 -7.70 12.71
C GLY A 34 -3.38 -7.97 11.61
N GLU A 35 -3.83 -8.27 10.39
CA GLU A 35 -2.98 -8.66 9.26
C GLU A 35 -2.81 -7.55 8.22
N VAL A 36 -3.42 -6.36 8.44
CA VAL A 36 -3.32 -5.24 7.50
C VAL A 36 -1.88 -4.74 7.35
N ARG A 37 -1.07 -4.82 8.43
CA ARG A 37 0.33 -4.39 8.38
C ARG A 37 1.17 -5.46 7.68
N ARG A 38 1.75 -5.12 6.52
CA ARG A 38 2.61 -6.01 5.74
C ARG A 38 3.94 -5.35 5.40
N VAL A 39 4.92 -6.18 5.06
CA VAL A 39 6.21 -5.75 4.51
C VAL A 39 6.37 -6.38 3.14
N TYR A 40 6.54 -5.55 2.11
CA TYR A 40 6.79 -5.99 0.74
C TYR A 40 8.24 -5.73 0.36
N ARG A 41 8.85 -6.70 -0.31
CA ARG A 41 10.16 -6.52 -0.93
C ARG A 41 10.14 -5.31 -1.86
N ARG A 42 11.11 -4.41 -1.72
CA ARG A 42 11.15 -3.15 -2.48
C ARG A 42 11.10 -3.34 -3.99
N ASP A 43 11.79 -4.35 -4.50
CA ASP A 43 11.86 -4.62 -5.94
C ASP A 43 10.52 -5.12 -6.52
N LEU A 44 9.74 -5.88 -5.74
CA LEU A 44 8.40 -6.33 -6.13
C LEU A 44 7.39 -5.20 -6.03
N PHE A 45 7.43 -4.44 -4.94
CA PHE A 45 6.57 -3.28 -4.74
C PHE A 45 6.75 -2.25 -5.86
N ARG A 46 8.00 -1.89 -6.15
CA ARG A 46 8.34 -0.91 -7.20
C ARG A 46 7.83 -1.34 -8.58
N ARG A 47 8.00 -2.60 -8.95
CA ARG A 47 7.50 -3.14 -10.23
C ARG A 47 5.98 -3.04 -10.30
N ALA A 48 5.29 -3.60 -9.31
CA ALA A 48 3.82 -3.57 -9.27
C ALA A 48 3.24 -2.14 -9.30
N TRP A 49 3.92 -1.18 -8.67
CA TRP A 49 3.52 0.23 -8.67
C TRP A 49 3.77 0.93 -10.01
N LEU A 50 5.00 0.85 -10.54
CA LEU A 50 5.37 1.57 -11.76
C LEU A 50 4.73 0.98 -13.02
N ASP A 51 4.51 -0.35 -13.05
CA ASP A 51 3.82 -1.02 -14.15
C ASP A 51 2.32 -0.63 -14.23
N ARG A 52 1.81 0.04 -13.18
CA ARG A 52 0.41 0.50 -13.06
C ARG A 52 0.31 2.03 -12.98
N GLY A 53 1.33 2.74 -13.45
CA GLY A 53 1.33 4.20 -13.63
C GLY A 53 2.03 5.00 -12.52
N GLY A 54 2.45 4.36 -11.43
CA GLY A 54 3.32 5.03 -10.45
C GLY A 54 2.67 6.19 -9.69
N VAL A 55 1.34 6.20 -9.51
CA VAL A 55 0.63 7.29 -8.82
C VAL A 55 0.81 7.20 -7.31
N VAL A 56 1.03 8.34 -6.67
CA VAL A 56 1.01 8.50 -5.20
C VAL A 56 0.21 9.75 -4.84
N TYR A 57 -0.59 9.65 -3.78
CA TYR A 57 -1.22 10.79 -3.14
C TYR A 57 -0.44 11.09 -1.86
N VAL A 58 0.00 12.34 -1.70
CA VAL A 58 0.56 12.85 -0.45
C VAL A 58 -0.51 13.71 0.18
N LEU A 59 -0.92 13.36 1.39
CA LEU A 59 -1.91 14.10 2.16
C LEU A 59 -1.18 14.82 3.29
N GLU A 60 -1.30 16.14 3.34
CA GLU A 60 -0.73 16.98 4.39
C GLU A 60 -1.86 17.80 5.05
N PRO A 61 -1.75 18.09 6.36
CA PRO A 61 -2.67 19.03 7.00
C PRO A 61 -2.60 20.40 6.32
N LEU A 62 -3.75 21.04 6.12
CA LEU A 62 -3.77 22.46 5.80
C LEU A 62 -3.37 23.22 7.07
N SER A 63 -2.36 24.08 6.95
CA SER A 63 -1.84 24.91 8.04
C SER A 63 -2.88 25.87 8.61
#